data_AF-A0A1H9KC38-F1
#
_entry.id   AF-A0A1H9KC38-F1
#
_cell.length_a   1.000
_cell.length_b   1.000
_cell.length_c   1.000
_cell.angle_alpha   90.00
_cell.angle_beta   90.00
_cell.angle_gamma   90.00
#
_symmetry.space_group_name_H-M   'P 1'
#
loop_
_entity.id
_entity.type
_entity.pdbx_description
1 polymer ?
#
loop_
_entity_poly.entity_id
_entity_poly.type
_entity_poly.pdbx_seq_one_letter_code
_entity_poly.pdbx_strand_id
1 'polypeptide(L)' 'MIVRLAGGPLGGRELSIPGPWAGGWLTAGDADWGLYVPVHHDPVTGVVLAEVRVTAPRRQ' A
#
# COMPACT_ATOMS: atom_id res chain seq x y z
N MET A 1 -6.84 -10.27 -5.60
CA MET A 1 -6.79 -9.98 -4.15
C MET A 1 -7.15 -8.52 -3.94
N ILE A 2 -8.08 -8.23 -3.03
CA ILE A 2 -8.45 -6.86 -2.69
C ILE A 2 -7.65 -6.46 -1.45
N VAL A 3 -6.98 -5.31 -1.50
CA VAL A 3 -6.22 -4.76 -0.38
C VAL A 3 -6.88 -3.48 0.07
N ARG A 4 -7.22 -3.40 1.36
CA ARG A 4 -7.82 -2.19 1.96
C ARG A 4 -6.71 -1.37 2.61
N LEU A 5 -6.55 -0.13 2.17
CA LEU A 5 -5.57 0.80 2.73
C LEU A 5 -6.11 1.37 4.04
N ALA A 6 -5.42 1.11 5.15
CA ALA A 6 -5.92 1.38 6.49
C ALA A 6 -5.58 2.79 7.02
N GLY A 7 -4.62 3.48 6.39
CA GLY A 7 -4.11 4.76 6.89
C GLY A 7 -3.47 5.62 5.82
N GLY A 8 -3.03 6.82 6.22
CA GLY A 8 -2.42 7.80 5.33
C GLY A 8 -3.41 8.43 4.34
N PRO A 9 -2.91 9.16 3.31
CA PRO A 9 -3.74 9.91 2.37
C PRO A 9 -4.64 9.03 1.48
N LEU A 10 -4.47 7.72 1.50
CA LEU A 10 -5.30 6.76 0.76
C LEU A 10 -6.14 5.86 1.67
N GLY A 11 -6.24 6.17 2.96
CA GLY A 11 -7.06 5.41 3.91
C GLY A 11 -8.50 5.21 3.40
N GLY A 12 -9.01 3.99 3.52
CA GLY A 12 -10.34 3.59 3.06
C GLY A 12 -10.43 3.26 1.57
N ARG A 13 -9.36 3.42 0.78
CA ARG A 13 -9.34 2.99 -0.62
C ARG A 13 -9.00 1.51 -0.76
N GLU A 14 -9.46 0.92 -1.86
CA GLU A 14 -9.23 -0.48 -2.19
C GLU A 14 -8.36 -0.59 -3.46
N LEU A 15 -7.38 -1.49 -3.41
CA LEU A 15 -6.55 -1.85 -4.55
C LEU A 15 -6.87 -3.28 -4.97
N SER A 16 -7.07 -3.49 -6.27
CA SER A 16 -7.28 -4.81 -6.84
C SER A 16 -5.98 -5.29 -7.49
N ILE A 17 -5.37 -6.33 -6.92
CA ILE A 17 -4.05 -6.84 -7.35
C ILE A 17 -4.17 -8.30 -7.81
N PRO A 18 -3.61 -8.67 -8.97
CA PRO A 18 -3.62 -10.04 -9.46
C PRO A 18 -2.57 -10.89 -8.73
N GLY A 19 -2.94 -11.41 -7.56
CA GLY A 19 -2.11 -12.33 -6.78
C GLY A 19 -1.76 -11.84 -5.37
N PRO A 20 -1.03 -12.64 -4.58
CA PRO A 20 -0.59 -12.27 -3.25
C PRO A 20 0.37 -11.09 -3.30
N TRP A 21 0.08 -10.04 -2.52
CA TRP A 21 0.88 -8.83 -2.48
C TRP A 21 1.72 -8.77 -1.20
N ALA A 22 3.04 -8.60 -1.34
CA ALA A 22 3.99 -8.50 -0.23
C ALA A 22 4.27 -7.05 0.20
N GLY A 23 3.46 -6.10 -0.28
CA GLY A 23 3.73 -4.68 -0.18
C GLY A 23 4.64 -4.18 -1.30
N GLY A 24 4.93 -2.88 -1.28
CA GLY A 24 5.76 -2.28 -2.31
C GLY A 24 5.72 -0.76 -2.33
N TRP A 25 6.37 -0.22 -3.35
CA TRP A 25 6.37 1.20 -3.66
C TRP A 25 5.27 1.50 -4.67
N LEU A 26 4.42 2.48 -4.36
CA LEU A 26 3.45 3.03 -5.29
C LEU A 26 3.84 4.48 -5.61
N THR A 27 3.90 4.81 -6.89
CA THR A 27 4.01 6.19 -7.38
C THR A 27 2.61 6.74 -7.64
N ALA A 28 2.30 7.89 -7.06
CA ALA A 28 1.03 8.56 -7.29
C ALA A 28 1.14 9.51 -8.49
N GLY A 29 1.16 8.96 -9.72
CA GLY A 29 1.23 9.77 -10.94
C GLY A 29 2.40 10.76 -10.95
N ASP A 30 2.10 12.04 -11.20
CA ASP A 30 3.06 13.17 -11.28
C ASP A 30 3.48 13.71 -9.90
N ALA A 31 3.22 12.96 -8.82
CA ALA A 31 3.61 13.36 -7.49
C ALA A 31 5.11 13.15 -7.26
N ASP A 32 5.78 14.17 -6.73
CA ASP A 32 7.17 14.11 -6.25
C ASP A 32 7.34 13.25 -4.98
N TRP A 33 6.42 12.33 -4.67
CA TRP A 33 6.50 11.45 -3.50
C TRP A 33 6.12 10.01 -3.84
N GLY A 34 6.76 9.09 -3.14
CA GLY A 34 6.45 7.66 -3.21
C GLY A 34 5.71 7.20 -1.96
N LEU A 35 4.81 6.24 -2.12
CA LEU A 35 4.17 5.56 -1.01
C LEU A 35 4.86 4.24 -0.77
N TYR A 36 5.39 4.08 0.44
CA TYR A 36 5.75 2.78 0.93
C TYR A 36 4.54 2.14 1.61
N VAL A 37 4.16 0.96 1.16
CA VAL A 37 3.01 0.23 1.69
C VAL A 37 3.47 -1.09 2.32
N PRO A 38 3.77 -1.12 3.64
CA PRO A 38 3.94 -2.36 4.36
C PRO A 38 2.61 -3.11 4.43
N VAL A 39 2.68 -4.42 4.21
CA VAL A 39 1.53 -5.31 4.25
C VAL A 39 1.59 -6.16 5.52
N HIS A 40 0.53 -6.12 6.31
CA HIS A 40 0.30 -7.05 7.40
C HIS A 40 -0.75 -8.07 6.97
N HIS A 41 -0.35 -9.34 6.92
CA HIS A 41 -1.24 -10.44 6.60
C HIS A 41 -1.72 -11.07 7.89
N ASP A 42 -3.02 -11.04 8.15
CA ASP A 42 -3.63 -11.79 9.24
C ASP A 42 -3.87 -13.25 8.76
N PRO A 43 -3.10 -14.23 9.27
CA PRO A 43 -3.23 -15.63 8.86
C PRO A 43 -4.55 -16.27 9.32
N VAL A 44 -5.25 -15.68 10.29
CA VAL A 44 -6.51 -16.22 10.85
C VAL A 44 -7.71 -15.78 10.02
N THR A 45 -7.74 -14.52 9.59
CA THR A 45 -8.87 -13.95 8.85
C THR A 45 -8.63 -13.88 7.34
N GLY A 46 -7.39 -14.04 6.88
CA GLY A 46 -6.98 -13.81 5.49
C GLY A 46 -7.07 -12.35 5.08
N VAL A 47 -7.33 -11.44 6.03
CA VAL A 47 -7.38 -10.00 5.79
C VAL A 47 -5.97 -9.47 5.61
N VAL A 48 -5.82 -8.63 4.59
CA VAL A 48 -4.57 -7.97 4.29
C VAL A 48 -4.73 -6.47 4.54
N LEU A 49 -4.03 -5.99 5.54
CA LEU A 49 -3.99 -4.58 5.93
C LEU A 49 -2.72 -3.94 5.37
N ALA A 50 -2.88 -2.75 4.82
CA ALA A 50 -1.81 -1.99 4.22
C ALA A 50 -1.78 -0.58 4.81
N GLU A 51 -0.64 -0.16 5.37
CA GLU A 51 -0.45 1.20 5.87
C GLU A 51 0.22 2.04 4.77
N VAL A 52 -0.28 3.24 4.48
CA VAL A 52 0.33 4.11 3.46
C VAL A 52 1.23 5.13 4.14
N ARG A 53 2.53 5.06 3.85
CA ARG A 53 3.52 6.03 4.33
C ARG A 53 4.02 6.91 3.20
N VAL A 54 3.78 8.21 3.30
CA VAL A 54 4.34 9.20 2.37
C VAL A 54 5.82 9.32 2.65
N THR A 55 6.64 9.16 1.62
CA THR A 55 8.09 9.29 1.74
C THR A 55 8.63 10.12 0.58
N ALA A 56 9.64 10.95 0.87
CA ALA A 56 10.38 11.66 -0.16
C ALA A 56 11.07 10.65 -1.09
N PRO A 57 11.17 10.94 -2.40
CA PRO A 57 11.75 10.02 -3.36
C PRO A 57 13.21 9.80 -2.96
N ARG A 58 13.63 8.54 -2.88
CA ARG A 58 15.06 8.23 -2.85
C ARG A 58 15.61 8.74 -4.17
N ARG A 59 16.43 9.80 -4.14
CA ARG A 59 17.29 10.17 -5.27
C ARG A 59 18.00 8.88 -5.72
N GLN A 60 17.71 8.46 -6.94
CA GLN A 60 18.48 7.44 -7.64
C GLN A 60 19.87 8.00 -7.96
#